data_AF-A0A016SQD0-F1
#
_entry.id   AF-A0A016SQD0-F1
#
_cell.length_a   1.000
_cell.length_b   1.000
_cell.length_c   1.000
_cell.angle_alpha   90.00
_cell.angle_beta   90.00
_cell.angle_gamma   90.00
#
_symmetry.space_group_name_H-M   'P 1'
#
loop_
_entity.id
_entity.type
_entity.pdbx_description
1 polymer ?
#
loop_
_entity_poly.entity_id
_entity_poly.type
_entity_poly.pdbx_seq_one_letter_code
_entity_poly.pdbx_strand_id
1 'polypeptide(L)'
;MGSLCYNCHERGHLARDCGLDIESKMSILPARVLMQAKRDGYDIDNEVMEHKIHMSKRVYDTSGSVMTFVTIVEIQETLLGGKRVLNQMYMTSADEDVVILRTNVLPHLGYKLVEGMMPSRKNSNEPETHVARIGQRIYVAPGSVKWV
;
A
#
# COMPACT_ATOMS: atom_id res chain seq x y z
N MET A 1 22.67 -12.14 -24.93
CA MET A 1 22.39 -10.94 -24.11
C MET A 1 20.94 -11.02 -23.65
N GLY A 2 20.68 -11.32 -22.38
CA GLY A 2 19.31 -11.37 -21.85
C GLY A 2 18.70 -9.97 -21.79
N SER A 3 17.46 -9.82 -22.25
CA SER A 3 16.71 -8.57 -22.13
C SER A 3 16.59 -8.15 -20.66
N LEU A 4 16.71 -6.85 -20.41
CA LEU A 4 16.42 -6.28 -19.09
C LEU A 4 14.93 -6.46 -18.83
N CYS A 5 14.58 -6.86 -17.61
CA CYS A 5 13.21 -6.80 -17.14
C CYS A 5 12.77 -5.32 -17.14
N TYR A 6 11.71 -4.98 -17.85
CA TYR A 6 11.23 -3.58 -17.89
C TYR A 6 10.54 -3.14 -16.58
N ASN A 7 10.31 -4.07 -15.64
CA ASN A 7 9.67 -3.78 -14.36
C ASN A 7 10.68 -3.41 -13.27
N CYS A 8 11.82 -4.11 -13.20
CA CYS A 8 12.86 -3.88 -12.19
C CYS A 8 14.22 -3.44 -12.76
N HIS A 9 14.38 -3.43 -14.08
CA HIS A 9 15.62 -3.13 -14.79
C HIS A 9 16.80 -4.07 -14.45
N GLU A 10 16.54 -5.25 -13.88
CA GLU A 10 17.55 -6.30 -13.70
C GLU A 10 17.54 -7.31 -14.85
N ARG A 11 18.64 -8.06 -15.00
CA ARG A 11 18.78 -9.12 -16.02
C ARG A 11 18.45 -10.48 -15.42
N GLY A 12 18.09 -11.44 -16.26
CA GLY A 12 17.93 -12.86 -15.87
C GLY A 12 16.49 -13.36 -15.82
N HIS A 13 15.50 -12.48 -16.03
CA HIS A 13 14.08 -12.82 -16.10
C HIS A 13 13.32 -11.85 -17.03
N LEU A 14 12.15 -12.25 -17.53
CA LEU A 14 11.21 -11.36 -18.22
C LEU A 14 10.29 -10.69 -17.21
N ALA A 15 9.69 -9.54 -17.56
CA ALA A 15 8.79 -8.85 -16.64
C ALA A 15 7.63 -9.72 -16.13
N ARG A 16 7.06 -10.59 -16.98
CA ARG A 16 6.03 -11.55 -16.57
C ARG A 16 6.48 -12.55 -15.49
N ASP A 17 7.78 -12.77 -15.38
CA ASP A 17 8.45 -13.69 -14.44
C ASP A 17 9.10 -12.90 -13.28
N CYS A 18 8.85 -11.59 -13.20
CA CYS A 18 9.39 -10.71 -12.17
C CYS A 18 8.58 -10.83 -10.88
N GLY A 19 9.19 -11.39 -9.82
CA GLY A 19 8.55 -11.49 -8.49
C GLY A 19 8.14 -10.12 -7.90
N LEU A 20 8.76 -9.03 -8.36
CA LEU A 20 8.42 -7.65 -7.97
C LEU A 20 7.07 -7.16 -8.48
N ASP A 21 6.40 -7.87 -9.39
CA ASP A 21 5.09 -7.44 -9.90
C ASP A 21 3.98 -7.48 -8.85
N ILE A 22 4.20 -8.18 -7.73
CA ILE A 22 3.25 -8.30 -6.62
C ILE A 22 3.73 -7.42 -5.46
N GLU A 23 5.02 -7.48 -5.15
CA GLU A 23 5.63 -6.78 -4.01
C GLU A 23 5.72 -5.27 -4.19
N SER A 24 5.68 -4.76 -5.43
CA SER A 24 5.86 -3.32 -5.67
C SER A 24 4.58 -2.49 -5.67
N LYS A 25 3.37 -3.09 -5.55
CA LYS A 25 2.09 -2.42 -5.89
C LYS A 25 0.89 -2.64 -4.95
N MET A 26 1.01 -3.36 -3.84
CA MET A 26 -0.16 -3.73 -3.01
C MET A 26 -0.31 -2.90 -1.73
N SER A 27 -1.54 -2.45 -1.47
CA SER A 27 -1.99 -1.99 -0.16
C SER A 27 -2.82 -3.12 0.49
N ILE A 28 -2.72 -3.30 1.81
CA ILE A 28 -3.45 -4.35 2.57
C ILE A 28 -4.32 -3.69 3.64
N LEU A 29 -5.56 -4.13 3.71
CA LEU A 29 -6.57 -3.63 4.65
C LEU A 29 -7.13 -4.77 5.51
N PRO A 30 -7.02 -4.70 6.84
CA PRO A 30 -7.74 -5.61 7.71
C PRO A 30 -9.25 -5.37 7.66
N ALA A 31 -10.05 -6.43 7.51
CA ALA A 31 -11.52 -6.34 7.44
C ALA A 31 -12.14 -5.63 8.65
N ARG A 32 -11.49 -5.74 9.82
CA ARG A 32 -11.87 -5.02 11.04
C ARG A 32 -11.88 -3.50 10.91
N VAL A 33 -11.03 -2.93 10.04
CA VAL A 33 -10.98 -1.48 9.84
C VAL A 33 -12.28 -1.01 9.19
N LEU A 34 -12.77 -1.76 8.19
CA LEU A 34 -14.09 -1.51 7.59
C LEU A 34 -15.23 -1.78 8.56
N MET A 35 -15.15 -2.85 9.37
CA MET A 35 -16.14 -3.11 10.41
C MET A 35 -16.21 -2.01 11.47
N GLN A 36 -15.06 -1.43 11.83
CA GLN A 36 -14.99 -0.31 12.76
C GLN A 36 -15.55 0.96 12.12
N ALA A 37 -15.15 1.28 10.89
CA ALA A 37 -15.71 2.43 10.15
C ALA A 37 -17.24 2.34 10.02
N LYS A 38 -17.78 1.15 9.74
CA LYS A 38 -19.24 0.93 9.72
C LYS A 38 -19.89 1.22 11.08
N ARG A 39 -19.25 0.83 12.20
CA ARG A 39 -19.72 1.16 13.56
C ARG A 39 -19.64 2.65 13.86
N ASP A 40 -18.65 3.33 13.28
CA ASP A 40 -18.44 4.78 13.42
C ASP A 40 -19.40 5.60 12.54
N GLY A 41 -20.28 4.94 11.77
CA GLY A 41 -21.34 5.57 10.98
C GLY A 41 -20.97 5.83 9.52
N TYR A 42 -19.85 5.30 9.03
CA TYR A 42 -19.49 5.37 7.62
C TYR A 42 -20.31 4.37 6.80
N ASP A 43 -20.80 4.79 5.64
CA ASP A 43 -21.63 3.97 4.75
C ASP A 43 -20.77 3.08 3.84
N ILE A 44 -20.08 2.13 4.47
CA ILE A 44 -19.17 1.19 3.79
C ILE A 44 -19.90 0.40 2.70
N ASP A 45 -21.17 0.06 2.91
CA ASP A 45 -21.95 -0.77 1.99
C ASP A 45 -22.17 -0.08 0.62
N ASN A 46 -22.13 1.26 0.58
CA ASN A 46 -22.28 2.04 -0.66
C ASN A 46 -20.99 2.72 -1.12
N GLU A 47 -20.05 3.00 -0.21
CA GLU A 47 -18.80 3.72 -0.53
C GLU A 47 -17.63 2.82 -0.93
N VAL A 48 -17.69 1.52 -0.60
CA VAL A 48 -16.61 0.56 -0.89
C VAL A 48 -17.06 -0.42 -1.95
N MET A 49 -16.31 -0.51 -3.05
CA MET A 49 -16.57 -1.48 -4.12
C MET A 49 -15.72 -2.74 -3.94
N GLU A 50 -16.35 -3.91 -4.00
CA GLU A 50 -15.65 -5.21 -3.91
C GLU A 50 -15.36 -5.81 -5.29
N HIS A 51 -14.19 -6.41 -5.42
CA HIS A 51 -13.71 -7.09 -6.62
C HIS A 51 -13.19 -8.49 -6.29
N LYS A 52 -13.50 -9.47 -7.15
CA LYS A 52 -13.03 -10.85 -6.99
C LYS A 52 -11.51 -10.94 -7.11
N ILE A 53 -10.89 -11.73 -6.23
CA ILE A 53 -9.47 -12.06 -6.30
C ILE A 53 -9.25 -13.17 -7.33
N HIS A 54 -8.36 -12.93 -8.29
CA HIS A 54 -7.79 -14.00 -9.10
C HIS A 54 -6.66 -14.69 -8.30
N MET A 55 -6.95 -15.85 -7.72
CA MET A 55 -6.07 -16.59 -6.78
C MET A 55 -4.83 -17.24 -7.39
N SER A 56 -4.38 -16.82 -8.58
CA SER A 56 -3.24 -17.44 -9.27
C SER A 56 -1.88 -17.10 -8.65
N LYS A 57 -1.82 -16.17 -7.70
CA LYS A 57 -0.60 -15.65 -7.06
C LYS A 57 -0.67 -15.77 -5.54
N ARG A 58 0.34 -16.39 -4.93
CA ARG A 58 0.47 -16.52 -3.45
C ARG A 58 1.29 -15.34 -2.91
N VAL A 59 0.78 -14.70 -1.88
CA VAL A 59 1.50 -13.67 -1.11
C VAL A 59 1.93 -14.28 0.22
N TYR A 60 3.13 -13.95 0.67
CA TYR A 60 3.66 -14.43 1.95
C TYR A 60 3.92 -13.24 2.86
N ASP A 61 3.69 -13.43 4.15
CA ASP A 61 4.08 -12.47 5.17
C ASP A 61 5.59 -12.53 5.44
N THR A 62 6.06 -11.67 6.34
CA THR A 62 7.46 -11.61 6.76
C THR A 62 7.93 -12.85 7.53
N SER A 63 7.01 -13.69 8.02
CA SER A 63 7.31 -14.99 8.64
C SER A 63 7.47 -16.12 7.60
N GLY A 64 7.14 -15.86 6.33
CA GLY A 64 7.08 -16.87 5.28
C GLY A 64 5.76 -17.65 5.27
N SER A 65 4.76 -17.25 6.06
CA SER A 65 3.43 -17.84 6.03
C SER A 65 2.62 -17.23 4.89
N VAL A 66 1.77 -18.02 4.25
CA VAL A 66 0.95 -17.56 3.13
C VAL A 66 -0.16 -16.66 3.66
N MET A 67 -0.19 -15.41 3.18
CA MET A 67 -1.29 -14.50 3.44
C MET A 67 -2.55 -14.95 2.71
N THR A 68 -3.67 -14.86 3.40
CA THR A 68 -5.00 -15.14 2.85
C THR A 68 -5.76 -13.84 2.71
N PHE A 69 -6.24 -13.55 1.50
CA PHE A 69 -7.08 -12.41 1.23
C PHE A 69 -8.50 -12.86 0.91
N VAL A 70 -9.48 -12.11 1.41
CA VAL A 70 -10.90 -12.39 1.25
C VAL A 70 -11.41 -11.80 -0.06
N THR A 71 -11.12 -10.52 -0.31
CA THR A 71 -11.54 -9.79 -1.51
C THR A 71 -10.57 -8.64 -1.80
N ILE A 72 -10.70 -7.99 -2.95
CA ILE A 72 -10.08 -6.68 -3.20
C ILE A 72 -11.16 -5.62 -3.01
N VAL A 73 -10.87 -4.58 -2.23
CA VAL A 73 -11.76 -3.44 -2.07
C VAL A 73 -11.17 -2.22 -2.75
N GLU A 74 -12.02 -1.41 -3.38
CA GLU A 74 -11.64 -0.09 -3.90
C GLU A 74 -12.22 0.99 -3.00
N ILE A 75 -11.33 1.77 -2.37
CA ILE A 75 -11.69 2.84 -1.46
C ILE A 75 -11.47 4.19 -2.15
N GLN A 76 -12.49 5.04 -2.09
CA GLN A 76 -12.46 6.42 -2.58
C GLN A 76 -12.00 7.37 -1.47
N GLU A 77 -10.73 7.73 -1.50
CA GLU A 77 -10.15 8.69 -0.55
C GLU A 77 -10.42 10.12 -1.04
N THR A 78 -10.95 10.97 -0.15
CA THR A 78 -11.16 12.39 -0.43
C THR A 78 -9.97 13.20 0.05
N LEU A 79 -9.30 13.89 -0.88
CA LEU A 79 -8.07 14.62 -0.60
C LEU A 79 -8.31 16.08 -0.22
N LEU A 80 -7.31 16.69 0.43
CA LEU A 80 -7.22 18.14 0.58
C LEU A 80 -7.26 18.79 -0.82
N GLY A 81 -8.30 19.60 -1.07
CA GLY A 81 -8.58 20.19 -2.39
C GLY A 81 -9.62 19.45 -3.23
N GLY A 82 -10.34 18.46 -2.66
CA GLY A 82 -11.52 17.84 -3.29
C GLY A 82 -11.20 16.82 -4.39
N LYS A 83 -9.92 16.53 -4.63
CA LYS A 83 -9.51 15.48 -5.56
C LYS A 83 -9.85 14.12 -4.92
N ARG A 84 -10.41 13.19 -5.69
CA ARG A 84 -10.69 11.82 -5.23
C ARG A 84 -9.62 10.88 -5.76
N VAL A 85 -9.11 9.99 -4.91
CA VAL A 85 -8.14 8.97 -5.31
C VAL A 85 -8.69 7.59 -5.00
N LEU A 86 -8.62 6.73 -6.01
CA LEU A 86 -8.97 5.32 -5.90
C LEU A 86 -7.76 4.55 -5.41
N ASN A 87 -7.90 3.85 -4.29
CA ASN A 87 -6.90 2.92 -3.79
C ASN A 87 -7.49 1.52 -3.72
N GLN A 88 -6.89 0.59 -4.45
CA GLN A 88 -7.25 -0.82 -4.39
C GLN A 88 -6.46 -1.49 -3.27
N MET A 89 -7.17 -2.11 -2.34
CA MET A 89 -6.58 -2.73 -1.16
C MET A 89 -7.00 -4.20 -1.08
N TYR A 90 -6.04 -5.07 -0.79
CA TYR A 90 -6.28 -6.48 -0.54
C TYR A 90 -6.82 -6.64 0.88
N MET A 91 -8.03 -7.16 0.99
CA MET A 91 -8.68 -7.32 2.30
C MET A 91 -8.23 -8.62 2.95
N THR A 92 -7.67 -8.53 4.15
CA THR A 92 -7.31 -9.69 4.99
C THR A 92 -8.27 -9.84 6.16
N SER A 93 -8.56 -11.08 6.55
CA SER A 93 -9.30 -11.38 7.78
C SER A 93 -8.40 -11.55 9.01
N ALA A 94 -7.09 -11.27 8.88
CA ALA A 94 -6.14 -11.34 9.98
C ALA A 94 -6.55 -10.45 11.17
N ASP A 95 -6.19 -10.89 12.38
CA ASP A 95 -6.49 -10.20 13.63
C ASP A 95 -5.45 -9.12 13.94
N GLU A 96 -5.19 -8.24 12.97
CA GLU A 96 -4.19 -7.18 13.07
C GLU A 96 -4.84 -5.82 12.77
N ASP A 97 -4.49 -4.81 13.56
CA ASP A 97 -4.99 -3.44 13.40
C ASP A 97 -4.09 -2.58 12.50
N VAL A 98 -3.22 -3.22 11.72
CA VAL A 98 -2.22 -2.53 10.88
C VAL A 98 -2.71 -2.42 9.44
N VAL A 99 -2.87 -1.19 8.96
CA VAL A 99 -3.11 -0.90 7.53
C VAL A 99 -1.76 -0.74 6.83
N ILE A 100 -1.56 -1.49 5.76
CA ILE A 100 -0.36 -1.39 4.93
C ILE A 100 -0.70 -0.56 3.69
N LEU A 101 -0.11 0.61 3.59
CA LEU A 101 -0.27 1.49 2.43
C LEU A 101 0.97 1.47 1.56
N ARG A 102 0.77 1.42 0.25
CA ARG A 102 1.86 1.67 -0.69
C ARG A 102 2.28 3.14 -0.64
N THR A 103 3.58 3.39 -0.76
CA THR A 103 4.16 4.74 -0.73
C THR A 103 3.67 5.67 -1.86
N ASN A 104 3.10 5.14 -2.94
CA ASN A 104 2.46 5.94 -4.01
C ASN A 104 1.12 6.56 -3.58
N VAL A 105 0.48 6.03 -2.52
CA VAL A 105 -0.78 6.55 -1.99
C VAL A 105 -0.51 7.76 -1.09
N LEU A 106 0.68 7.87 -0.50
CA LEU A 106 1.02 8.95 0.44
C LEU A 106 0.86 10.35 -0.16
N PRO A 107 1.43 10.67 -1.36
CA PRO A 107 1.24 11.99 -1.96
C PRO A 107 -0.22 12.32 -2.23
N HIS A 108 -1.02 11.30 -2.52
CA HIS A 108 -2.44 11.45 -2.74
C HIS A 108 -3.13 11.81 -1.43
N LEU A 109 -2.84 11.11 -0.33
CA LEU A 109 -3.35 11.43 1.01
C LEU A 109 -2.87 12.79 1.58
N GLY A 110 -2.21 13.63 0.77
CA GLY A 110 -1.67 14.91 1.19
C GLY A 110 -0.36 14.78 1.98
N TYR A 111 0.28 13.60 1.97
CA TYR A 111 1.54 13.36 2.67
C TYR A 111 2.73 13.37 1.73
N LYS A 112 3.74 14.18 2.07
CA LYS A 112 5.07 14.09 1.48
C LYS A 112 5.97 13.27 2.39
N LEU A 113 6.44 12.12 1.91
CA LEU A 113 7.43 11.32 2.62
C LEU A 113 8.80 12.02 2.53
N VAL A 114 9.42 12.30 3.66
CA VAL A 114 10.75 12.92 3.73
C VAL A 114 11.73 12.04 4.51
N GLU A 115 12.96 11.96 3.99
CA GLU A 115 14.10 11.30 4.64
C GLU A 115 14.92 12.38 5.36
N GLY A 116 15.08 12.27 6.70
CA GLY A 116 15.91 13.21 7.48
C GLY A 116 15.22 14.46 8.04
N MET A 117 15.97 15.56 8.18
CA MET A 117 15.50 16.84 8.74
C MET A 117 14.58 17.60 7.78
N MET A 118 13.61 18.34 8.33
CA MET A 118 12.64 19.11 7.55
C MET A 118 13.34 20.02 6.52
N PRO A 119 12.82 20.13 5.28
CA PRO A 119 13.22 21.22 4.41
C PRO A 119 12.89 22.55 5.12
N SER A 120 13.90 23.41 5.25
CA SER A 120 13.73 24.78 5.75
C SER A 120 12.59 25.45 5.00
N ARG A 121 11.61 26.00 5.73
CA ARG A 121 10.40 26.67 5.21
C ARG A 121 10.70 27.40 3.89
N LYS A 122 9.98 27.05 2.82
CA LYS A 122 9.93 27.85 1.59
C LYS A 122 8.48 28.24 1.25
N ASN A 123 8.41 29.39 0.59
CA ASN A 123 7.31 30.34 0.37
C ASN A 123 5.86 29.81 0.28
N SER A 124 4.98 30.70 0.73
CA SER A 124 3.53 30.61 1.00
C SER A 124 2.58 30.30 -0.16
N ASN A 125 3.02 29.60 -1.22
CA ASN A 125 2.18 29.31 -2.40
C ASN A 125 2.06 27.83 -2.77
N GLU A 126 2.56 26.89 -1.95
CA GLU A 126 2.29 25.45 -2.16
C GLU A 126 1.06 24.98 -1.35
N PRO A 127 0.24 24.07 -1.89
CA PRO A 127 -0.89 23.50 -1.16
C PRO A 127 -0.43 22.86 0.15
N GLU A 128 -1.25 22.97 1.20
CA GLU A 128 -0.99 22.41 2.54
C GLU A 128 -0.70 20.91 2.44
N THR A 129 0.57 20.54 2.43
CA THR A 129 1.04 19.16 2.39
C THR A 129 1.54 18.78 3.77
N HIS A 130 0.96 17.71 4.32
CA HIS A 130 1.42 17.11 5.56
C HIS A 130 2.76 16.40 5.32
N VAL A 131 3.66 16.46 6.28
CA VAL A 131 4.99 15.84 6.16
C VAL A 131 5.00 14.53 6.93
N ALA A 132 5.14 13.40 6.21
CA ALA A 132 5.36 12.09 6.83
C ALA A 132 6.87 11.85 6.97
N ARG A 133 7.33 11.61 8.21
CA ARG A 133 8.74 11.34 8.49
C ARG A 133 8.97 9.84 8.54
N ILE A 134 10.04 9.38 7.88
CA ILE A 134 10.49 8.00 8.00
C ILE A 134 11.01 7.80 9.44
N GLY A 135 10.28 7.04 10.26
CA GLY A 135 10.71 6.69 11.62
C GLY A 135 11.78 5.60 11.61
N GLN A 136 11.56 4.54 10.82
CA GLN A 136 12.48 3.43 10.69
C GLN A 136 12.42 2.87 9.27
N ARG A 137 13.58 2.45 8.75
CA ARG A 137 13.71 1.75 7.47
C ARG A 137 14.40 0.42 7.73
N ILE A 138 13.71 -0.68 7.46
CA ILE A 138 14.26 -2.02 7.60
C ILE A 138 14.35 -2.67 6.22
N TYR A 139 15.55 -3.13 5.85
CA TYR A 139 15.72 -4.06 4.74
C TYR A 139 15.50 -5.49 5.24
N VAL A 140 14.52 -6.17 4.66
CA VAL A 140 14.24 -7.60 4.90
C VAL A 140 14.72 -8.35 3.67
N ALA A 141 15.77 -9.16 3.82
CA ALA A 141 16.28 -9.98 2.72
C ALA A 141 15.27 -11.09 2.37
N PRO A 142 15.22 -11.57 1.12
CA PRO A 142 14.35 -12.70 0.74
C PRO A 142 14.55 -13.90 1.67
N GLY A 143 13.46 -14.44 2.22
CA GLY A 143 13.50 -15.58 3.16
C GLY A 143 14.00 -15.24 4.57
N SER A 144 14.24 -13.97 4.89
CA SER A 144 14.59 -13.54 6.26
C SER A 144 13.38 -12.95 6.99
N VAL A 145 13.29 -13.22 8.28
CA VAL A 145 12.29 -12.63 9.17
C VAL A 145 12.94 -11.49 9.94
N LYS A 146 12.29 -10.32 9.97
CA LYS A 146 12.67 -9.20 10.85
C LYS A 146 11.43 -8.63 11.52
N TRP A 147 11.53 -8.43 12.83
CA TRP A 147 10.52 -7.75 13.62
C TRP A 147 10.68 -6.23 13.44
N VAL A 148 9.58 -5.57 13.10
CA VAL A 148 9.50 -4.12 12.86
C VAL A 148 8.56 -3.52 13.90
#